data_AF-A0A399P3D1-F1
#
_entry.id   AF-A0A399P3D1-F1
#
_cell.length_a   1.000
_cell.length_b   1.000
_cell.length_c   1.000
_cell.angle_alpha   90.00
_cell.angle_beta   90.00
_cell.angle_gamma   90.00
#
_symmetry.space_group_name_H-M   'P 1'
#
loop_
_entity.id
_entity.type
_entity.pdbx_description
1 polymer ?
#
loop_
_entity_poly.entity_id
_entity_poly.type
_entity_poly.pdbx_seq_one_letter_code
_entity_poly.pdbx_strand_id
1 'polypeptide(L)'
;MVAEQPAVERPAYRPFAARVARTERVSPTFLRITFQSDDLRDFGDECLDQRIKLLLPVAEHGLPDLTGVGGDDWFAWWRALPDAER
;
A
#
# COMPACT_ATOMS: atom_id res chain seq x y z
N MET A 1 26.95 2.65 -22.84
CA MET A 1 25.62 3.00 -23.38
C MET A 1 24.60 2.43 -22.41
N VAL A 2 23.91 3.27 -21.64
CA VAL A 2 22.84 2.81 -20.75
C VAL A 2 21.64 2.56 -21.67
N ALA A 3 21.19 1.32 -21.75
CA ALA A 3 19.98 1.00 -22.48
C ALA A 3 18.82 1.72 -21.78
N GLU A 4 18.11 2.57 -22.52
CA GLU A 4 16.89 3.20 -22.05
C GLU A 4 15.86 2.08 -21.84
N GLN A 5 15.50 1.83 -20.59
CA GLN A 5 14.42 0.90 -20.29
C GLN A 5 13.11 1.57 -20.72
N PRO A 6 12.22 0.84 -21.43
CA PRO A 6 10.92 1.39 -21.77
C PRO A 6 10.21 1.82 -20.48
N ALA A 7 9.63 3.01 -20.48
CA ALA A 7 8.85 3.51 -19.36
C ALA A 7 7.69 2.54 -19.12
N VAL A 8 7.76 1.77 -18.02
CA VAL A 8 6.65 0.96 -17.55
C VAL A 8 5.61 1.95 -17.03
N GLU A 9 4.43 1.96 -17.65
CA GLU A 9 3.29 2.72 -17.13
C GLU A 9 2.92 2.14 -15.77
N ARG A 10 3.26 2.88 -14.70
CA ARG A 10 2.92 2.53 -13.32
C ARG A 10 1.65 3.28 -12.96
N PRO A 11 0.60 2.61 -12.47
CA PRO A 11 -0.58 3.32 -11.99
C PRO A 11 -0.19 4.24 -10.83
N ALA A 12 -0.85 5.39 -10.70
CA ALA A 12 -0.60 6.31 -9.60
C ALA A 12 -0.79 5.65 -8.22
N TYR A 13 -1.68 4.65 -8.15
CA TYR A 13 -1.93 3.85 -6.96
C TYR A 13 -2.09 2.37 -7.31
N ARG A 14 -1.46 1.51 -6.51
CA ARG A 14 -1.63 0.04 -6.52
C ARG A 14 -1.69 -0.44 -5.06
N PRO A 15 -2.65 -1.30 -4.68
CA PRO A 15 -2.62 -1.96 -3.39
C PRO A 15 -1.51 -3.02 -3.33
N PHE A 16 -0.81 -3.11 -2.20
CA PHE A 16 0.21 -4.12 -1.96
C PHE A 16 -0.21 -4.96 -0.76
N ALA A 17 -0.44 -6.27 -0.98
CA ALA A 17 -0.63 -7.21 0.10
C ALA A 17 0.72 -7.41 0.80
N ALA A 18 0.86 -6.90 2.02
CA ALA A 18 2.10 -6.96 2.78
C ALA A 18 1.87 -7.50 4.18
N ARG A 19 2.89 -8.16 4.73
CA ARG A 19 2.90 -8.63 6.12
C ARG A 19 3.91 -7.85 6.95
N VAL A 20 3.64 -7.72 8.24
CA VAL A 20 4.63 -7.17 9.19
C VAL A 20 5.78 -8.16 9.34
N ALA A 21 6.98 -7.73 8.95
CA ALA A 21 8.22 -8.49 9.13
C ALA A 21 8.86 -8.23 10.49
N ARG A 22 8.78 -6.98 10.98
CA ARG A 22 9.40 -6.56 12.24
C ARG A 22 8.65 -5.39 12.86
N THR A 23 8.65 -5.34 14.18
CA THR A 23 8.22 -4.20 14.98
C THR A 23 9.34 -3.80 15.93
N GLU A 24 9.57 -2.50 16.09
CA GLU A 24 10.62 -1.96 16.96
C GLU A 24 10.18 -0.66 17.63
N ARG A 25 10.16 -0.68 18.96
CA ARG A 25 9.91 0.52 19.77
C ARG A 25 11.19 1.35 19.83
N VAL A 26 11.23 2.45 19.08
CA VAL A 26 12.41 3.34 19.02
C VAL A 26 12.43 4.30 20.22
N SER A 27 11.25 4.69 20.71
CA SER A 27 11.07 5.51 21.91
C SER A 27 9.72 5.17 22.57
N PRO A 28 9.39 5.69 23.77
CA PRO A 28 8.13 5.39 24.45
C PRO A 28 6.87 5.59 23.59
N THR A 29 6.89 6.55 22.66
CA THR A 29 5.74 6.91 21.81
C THR A 29 5.99 6.68 20.32
N PHE A 30 7.11 6.06 19.94
CA PHE A 30 7.47 5.85 18.53
C PHE A 30 7.71 4.37 18.20
N LEU A 31 6.89 3.83 17.27
CA LEU A 31 7.02 2.46 16.77
C LEU A 31 7.47 2.49 15.31
N ARG A 32 8.54 1.77 14.99
CA ARG A 32 8.91 1.42 13.63
C ARG A 32 8.30 0.07 13.28
N ILE A 33 7.62 0.01 12.15
CA ILE A 33 7.05 -1.21 11.58
C ILE A 33 7.71 -1.44 10.22
N THR A 34 8.22 -2.65 10.00
CA THR A 34 8.79 -3.06 8.72
C THR A 34 7.82 -4.00 8.04
N PHE A 35 7.40 -3.65 6.82
CA PHE A 35 6.56 -4.50 5.97
C PHE A 35 7.40 -5.26 4.95
N GLN A 36 6.94 -6.45 4.56
CA GLN A 36 7.54 -7.24 3.48
C GLN A 36 6.47 -7.83 2.56
N SER A 37 6.77 -7.91 1.28
CA SER A 37 6.04 -8.63 0.25
C SER A 37 6.93 -8.74 -1.00
N ASP A 38 6.77 -9.81 -1.77
CA ASP A 38 7.46 -9.96 -3.05
C ASP A 38 7.04 -8.88 -4.06
N ASP A 39 5.80 -8.37 -3.92
CA ASP A 39 5.25 -7.30 -4.76
C ASP A 39 5.90 -5.93 -4.50
N LEU A 40 6.57 -5.73 -3.36
CA LEU A 40 7.21 -4.45 -3.03
C LEU A 40 8.40 -4.11 -3.95
N ARG A 41 8.85 -5.05 -4.79
CA ARG A 41 9.81 -4.79 -5.87
C ARG A 41 9.31 -3.74 -6.88
N ASP A 42 8.00 -3.58 -7.00
CA ASP A 42 7.36 -2.61 -7.89
C ASP A 42 6.87 -1.36 -7.13
N PHE A 43 7.19 -1.28 -5.82
CA PHE A 43 6.85 -0.12 -5.01
C PHE A 43 7.72 1.07 -5.42
N GLY A 44 7.12 2.24 -5.58
CA GLY A 44 7.89 3.44 -5.92
C GLY A 44 8.89 3.76 -4.82
N ASP A 45 10.12 4.12 -5.16
CA ASP A 45 11.22 4.44 -4.25
C ASP A 45 11.82 5.84 -4.52
N GLU A 46 11.08 6.68 -5.25
CA GLU A 46 11.62 7.90 -5.88
C GLU A 46 11.71 9.12 -4.93
N CYS A 47 11.22 9.03 -3.68
CA CYS A 47 11.16 10.17 -2.75
C CYS A 47 11.46 9.78 -1.29
N LEU A 48 12.15 10.68 -0.56
CA LEU A 48 12.48 10.51 0.86
C LEU A 48 11.30 10.75 1.82
N ASP A 49 10.25 11.48 1.40
CA ASP A 49 8.99 11.66 2.14
C ASP A 49 7.83 10.98 1.40
N GLN A 50 8.00 9.71 1.07
CA GLN A 50 6.93 8.92 0.48
C GLN A 50 5.88 8.55 1.53
N ARG A 51 4.62 8.84 1.21
CA ARG A 51 3.48 8.55 2.08
C ARG A 51 2.64 7.44 1.49
N ILE A 52 2.22 6.52 2.35
CA ILE A 52 1.39 5.39 1.98
C ILE A 52 0.04 5.45 2.70
N LYS A 53 -0.96 4.75 2.16
CA LYS A 53 -2.24 4.52 2.84
C LYS A 53 -2.25 3.11 3.38
N LEU A 54 -2.50 2.96 4.68
CA LEU A 54 -2.70 1.67 5.31
C LEU A 54 -4.19 1.37 5.35
N LEU A 55 -4.59 0.24 4.78
CA LEU A 55 -5.93 -0.31 4.95
C LEU A 55 -5.89 -1.29 6.11
N LEU A 56 -6.74 -1.06 7.11
CA LEU A 56 -6.84 -1.90 8.29
C LEU A 56 -8.08 -2.78 8.16
N PRO A 57 -8.02 -4.04 8.63
CA PRO A 57 -9.19 -4.90 8.59
C PRO A 57 -10.28 -4.37 9.53
N VAL A 58 -11.53 -4.46 9.08
CA VAL A 58 -12.71 -4.30 9.96
C VAL A 58 -12.95 -5.62 10.68
N ALA A 59 -13.25 -5.57 11.98
CA ALA A 59 -13.28 -6.76 12.84
C ALA A 59 -14.20 -7.89 12.31
N GLU A 60 -15.33 -7.55 11.69
CA GLU A 60 -16.32 -8.50 11.17
C GLU A 60 -16.15 -8.81 9.67
N HIS A 61 -15.55 -7.90 8.90
CA HIS A 61 -15.48 -7.97 7.43
C HIS A 61 -14.07 -8.27 6.89
N GLY A 62 -13.04 -8.16 7.74
CA GLY A 62 -11.65 -8.33 7.34
C GLY A 62 -11.14 -7.16 6.49
N LEU A 63 -10.15 -7.45 5.63
CA LEU A 63 -9.71 -6.50 4.61
C LEU A 63 -10.69 -6.54 3.43
N PRO A 64 -11.00 -5.38 2.81
CA PRO A 64 -11.83 -5.37 1.61
C PRO A 64 -11.12 -6.11 0.47
N ASP A 65 -11.89 -6.63 -0.49
CA ASP A 65 -11.32 -7.23 -1.69
C ASP A 65 -10.68 -6.14 -2.56
N LEU A 66 -9.35 -6.16 -2.64
CA LEU A 66 -8.56 -5.19 -3.38
C LEU A 66 -8.21 -5.69 -4.80
N THR A 67 -8.73 -6.85 -5.21
CA THR A 67 -8.50 -7.37 -6.56
C THR A 67 -9.13 -6.43 -7.59
N GLY A 68 -8.33 -6.03 -8.58
CA GLY A 68 -8.78 -5.09 -9.61
C GLY A 68 -8.93 -3.63 -9.17
N VAL A 69 -8.68 -3.31 -7.89
CA VAL A 69 -8.67 -1.93 -7.38
C VAL A 69 -7.29 -1.34 -7.63
N GLY A 70 -7.17 -0.38 -8.53
CA GLY A 70 -5.90 0.27 -8.87
C GLY A 70 -6.11 1.47 -9.79
N GLY A 71 -5.06 2.26 -9.99
CA GLY A 71 -5.15 3.51 -10.76
C GLY A 71 -5.83 4.63 -9.98
N ASP A 72 -6.31 5.65 -10.71
CA ASP A 72 -6.81 6.89 -10.10
C ASP A 72 -8.13 6.72 -9.34
N ASP A 73 -8.88 5.65 -9.58
CA ASP A 73 -10.24 5.44 -9.07
C ASP A 73 -10.32 4.71 -7.72
N TRP A 74 -9.19 4.29 -7.13
CA TRP A 74 -9.19 3.48 -5.90
C TRP A 74 -9.91 4.17 -4.72
N PHE A 75 -9.75 5.49 -4.59
CA PHE A 75 -10.33 6.24 -3.47
C PHE A 75 -11.84 6.39 -3.64
N ALA A 76 -12.31 6.58 -4.87
CA ALA A 76 -13.74 6.65 -5.18
C ALA A 76 -14.41 5.29 -4.91
N TRP A 77 -13.76 4.19 -5.33
CA TRP A 77 -14.22 2.84 -5.02
C TRP A 77 -14.30 2.60 -3.50
N TRP A 78 -13.24 2.88 -2.74
CA TRP A 78 -13.24 2.68 -1.28
C TRP A 78 -14.32 3.53 -0.59
N ARG A 79 -14.53 4.77 -1.04
CA ARG A 79 -15.60 5.65 -0.53
C ARG A 79 -17.02 5.14 -0.81
N ALA A 80 -17.20 4.32 -1.84
CA ALA A 80 -18.49 3.73 -2.18
C ALA A 80 -18.82 2.49 -1.35
N LEU A 81 -17.85 1.91 -0.63
CA LEU A 81 -18.11 0.83 0.31
C LEU A 81 -19.05 1.31 1.43
N PRO A 82 -19.98 0.45 1.90
CA PRO A 82 -20.78 0.70 3.09
C PRO A 82 -19.88 1.09 4.28
N ASP A 83 -20.37 1.98 5.14
CA ASP A 83 -19.58 2.47 6.29
C ASP A 83 -19.11 1.34 7.23
N ALA A 84 -19.83 0.22 7.28
CA ALA A 84 -19.46 -0.95 8.07
C ALA A 84 -18.35 -1.81 7.43
N GLU A 85 -18.05 -1.60 6.15
CA GLU A 85 -17.09 -2.39 5.35
C GLU A 85 -15.85 -1.58 4.94
N ARG A 86 -15.77 -0.32 5.36
CA ARG A 86 -14.78 0.67 4.94
C ARG A 86 -13.77 1.01 6.03
#